data_AF-A0A7L0WX58-F1
#
_entry.id   AF-A0A7L0WX58-F1
#
_cell.length_a   1.000
_cell.length_b   1.000
_cell.length_c   1.000
_cell.angle_alpha   90.00
_cell.angle_beta   90.00
_cell.angle_gamma   90.00
#
_symmetry.space_group_name_H-M   'P 1'
#
loop_
_entity.id
_entity.type
_entity.pdbx_description
1 polymer ?
#
loop_
_entity_poly.entity_id
_entity_poly.type
_entity_poly.pdbx_seq_one_letter_code
_entity_poly.pdbx_strand_id
1 'polypeptide(L)'
;KEQYYSEQHSSLINKAYQTLLNPLSRGLYLLELNGVEPAQETDCDADSEFLMEIMEINEKLAEPKNDDILEEIETLIKVKQDELTKEVTSAFERDDLQEAKKLLAKMKYFANLEDKLKDKKIPS
;
A
#
# COMPACT_ATOMS: atom_id res chain seq x y z
N LYS A 1 -32.61 18.41 -7.54
CA LYS A 1 -31.70 18.92 -6.48
C LYS A 1 -31.44 17.84 -5.43
N GLU A 2 -32.45 17.17 -4.86
CA GLU A 2 -32.25 16.02 -3.96
C GLU A 2 -31.39 14.88 -4.52
N GLN A 3 -31.60 14.47 -5.79
CA GLN A 3 -30.80 13.41 -6.42
C GLN A 3 -29.31 13.77 -6.51
N TYR A 4 -28.97 15.01 -6.89
CA TYR A 4 -27.58 15.48 -6.93
C TYR A 4 -26.91 15.47 -5.55
N TYR A 5 -27.62 15.89 -4.50
CA TYR A 5 -27.09 15.82 -3.13
C TYR A 5 -26.96 14.36 -2.66
N SER A 6 -27.90 13.49 -3.00
CA SER A 6 -27.86 12.06 -2.64
C SER A 6 -26.72 11.31 -3.36
N GLU A 7 -26.44 11.65 -4.62
CA GLU A 7 -25.30 11.12 -5.39
C GLU A 7 -23.97 11.62 -4.83
N GLN A 8 -23.85 12.92 -4.53
CA GLN A 8 -22.65 13.51 -3.93
C GLN A 8 -22.38 12.93 -2.55
N HIS A 9 -23.40 12.80 -1.68
CA HIS A 9 -23.25 12.18 -0.36
C HIS A 9 -22.89 10.69 -0.46
N SER A 10 -23.53 9.94 -1.35
CA SER A 10 -23.18 8.53 -1.59
C SER A 10 -21.74 8.37 -2.08
N SER A 11 -21.28 9.27 -2.96
CA SER A 11 -19.89 9.27 -3.45
C SER A 11 -18.88 9.56 -2.33
N LEU A 12 -19.20 10.48 -1.42
CA LEU A 12 -18.38 10.83 -0.27
C LEU A 12 -18.30 9.69 0.75
N ILE A 13 -19.44 9.05 1.02
CA ILE A 13 -19.50 7.86 1.89
C ILE A 13 -18.69 6.72 1.31
N ASN A 14 -18.84 6.44 0.01
CA ASN A 14 -18.07 5.39 -0.67
C ASN A 14 -16.56 5.70 -0.63
N LYS A 15 -16.16 6.94 -0.89
CA LYS A 15 -14.76 7.35 -0.82
C LYS A 15 -14.20 7.17 0.60
N ALA A 16 -14.91 7.66 1.61
CA ALA A 16 -14.51 7.49 3.01
C ALA A 16 -14.41 6.01 3.41
N TYR A 17 -15.39 5.20 3.00
CA TYR A 17 -15.41 3.76 3.26
C TYR A 17 -14.20 3.05 2.63
N GLN A 18 -13.93 3.30 1.34
CA GLN A 18 -12.78 2.72 0.65
C GLN A 18 -11.44 3.17 1.28
N THR A 19 -11.33 4.46 1.63
CA THR A 19 -10.16 5.00 2.31
C THR A 19 -9.90 4.33 3.65
N LEU A 20 -10.93 4.05 4.44
CA LEU A 20 -10.79 3.43 5.76
C LEU A 20 -10.64 1.91 5.71
N LEU A 21 -11.09 1.26 4.64
CA LEU A 21 -10.99 -0.19 4.46
C LEU A 21 -9.57 -0.64 4.13
N ASN A 22 -8.88 0.08 3.24
CA ASN A 22 -7.52 -0.27 2.84
C ASN A 22 -6.50 0.32 3.85
N PRO A 23 -5.61 -0.51 4.45
CA PRO A 23 -4.64 -0.05 5.44
C PRO A 23 -3.73 1.10 4.95
N LEU A 24 -3.34 1.11 3.67
CA LEU A 24 -2.48 2.13 3.08
C LEU A 24 -3.21 3.47 3.02
N SER A 25 -4.39 3.49 2.40
CA SER A 25 -5.18 4.72 2.30
C SER A 25 -5.60 5.24 3.67
N ARG A 26 -5.89 4.34 4.61
CA ARG A 26 -6.23 4.71 5.99
C ARG A 26 -5.05 5.38 6.69
N GLY A 27 -3.86 4.79 6.60
CA GLY A 27 -2.67 5.35 7.22
C GLY A 27 -2.27 6.70 6.62
N LEU A 28 -2.32 6.84 5.29
CA LEU A 28 -2.05 8.12 4.61
C LEU A 28 -3.03 9.21 5.05
N TYR A 29 -4.31 8.86 5.16
CA TYR A 29 -5.33 9.79 5.64
C TYR A 29 -5.13 10.19 7.10
N LEU A 30 -4.73 9.25 7.97
CA LEU A 30 -4.39 9.56 9.36
C LEU A 30 -3.20 10.51 9.47
N LEU A 31 -2.18 10.38 8.61
CA LEU A 31 -1.07 11.35 8.55
C LEU A 31 -1.56 12.75 8.15
N GLU A 32 -2.41 12.82 7.12
CA GLU A 32 -3.00 14.08 6.66
C GLU A 32 -3.79 14.79 7.77
N LEU A 33 -4.60 14.03 8.53
CA LEU A 33 -5.34 14.57 9.68
C LEU A 33 -4.44 15.12 10.79
N ASN A 34 -3.23 14.58 10.92
CA ASN A 34 -2.22 15.07 11.86
C ASN A 34 -1.34 16.19 11.27
N GLY A 35 -1.64 16.69 10.07
CA GLY A 35 -0.90 17.75 9.41
C GLY A 35 0.48 17.33 8.88
N VAL A 36 0.72 16.03 8.73
CA VAL A 36 1.95 15.48 8.16
C VAL A 36 1.80 15.38 6.65
N GLU A 37 2.85 15.78 5.91
CA GLU A 37 2.87 15.66 4.46
C GLU A 37 2.67 14.21 4.00
N PRO A 38 2.01 13.98 2.85
CA PRO A 38 1.79 12.63 2.33
C PRO A 38 3.10 11.86 2.18
N ALA A 39 3.09 10.58 2.57
CA ALA A 39 4.25 9.71 2.40
C ALA A 39 4.60 9.53 0.91
N GLN A 40 5.83 9.86 0.57
CA GLN A 40 6.45 9.67 -0.73
C GLN A 40 7.34 8.44 -0.70
N GLU A 41 7.61 7.84 -1.86
CA GLU A 41 8.53 6.70 -1.95
C GLU A 41 9.95 7.06 -1.50
N THR A 42 10.33 8.34 -1.56
CA THR A 42 11.61 8.87 -1.03
C THR A 42 11.65 8.99 0.49
N ASP A 43 10.49 8.96 1.17
CA ASP A 43 10.42 8.93 2.63
C ASP A 43 10.68 7.52 3.17
N CYS A 44 10.74 6.51 2.30
CA CYS A 44 11.26 5.21 2.66
C CYS A 44 12.73 5.39 3.01
N ASP A 45 13.10 5.23 4.29
CA ASP A 45 14.48 4.94 4.67
C ASP A 45 14.82 3.53 4.14
N ALA A 46 15.05 3.46 2.83
CA ALA A 46 15.22 2.24 2.08
C ALA A 46 16.56 1.62 2.45
N ASP A 47 16.54 0.79 3.49
CA ASP A 47 17.67 -0.03 3.86
C ASP A 47 18.03 -1.00 2.72
N SER A 48 19.28 -1.48 2.72
CA SER A 48 19.80 -2.34 1.65
C SER A 48 19.02 -3.65 1.53
N GLU A 49 18.40 -4.13 2.60
CA GLU A 49 17.64 -5.37 2.62
C GLU A 49 16.30 -5.20 1.91
N PHE A 50 15.59 -4.12 2.23
CA PHE A 50 14.34 -3.74 1.56
C PHE A 50 14.56 -3.52 0.05
N LEU A 51 15.60 -2.77 -0.34
CA LEU A 51 15.87 -2.53 -1.76
C LEU A 51 16.17 -3.84 -2.51
N MET A 52 16.93 -4.75 -1.90
CA MET A 52 17.23 -6.05 -2.48
C MET A 52 15.96 -6.89 -2.66
N GLU A 53 15.08 -6.91 -1.67
CA GLU A 53 13.78 -7.59 -1.73
C GLU A 53 12.92 -7.04 -2.88
N ILE A 54 12.79 -5.71 -2.99
CA ILE A 54 12.02 -5.08 -4.07
C ILE A 54 12.62 -5.39 -5.44
N MET A 55 13.95 -5.39 -5.57
CA MET A 55 14.64 -5.75 -6.81
C MET A 55 14.37 -7.20 -7.20
N GLU A 56 14.49 -8.14 -6.26
CA GLU A 56 14.25 -9.57 -6.51
C GLU A 56 12.80 -9.82 -6.97
N ILE A 57 11.81 -9.18 -6.33
CA ILE A 57 10.41 -9.32 -6.74
C ILE A 57 10.21 -8.75 -8.14
N ASN A 58 10.78 -7.58 -8.45
CA ASN A 58 10.66 -7.00 -9.79
C ASN A 58 11.29 -7.88 -10.87
N GLU A 59 12.42 -8.53 -10.59
CA GLU A 59 13.06 -9.47 -11.53
C GLU A 59 12.14 -10.66 -11.82
N LYS A 60 11.56 -11.26 -10.78
CA LYS A 60 10.62 -12.38 -10.94
C LYS A 60 9.33 -11.97 -11.67
N LEU A 61 8.86 -10.73 -11.50
CA LEU A 61 7.70 -10.19 -12.23
C LEU A 61 8.02 -9.84 -13.69
N ALA A 62 9.27 -9.49 -14.00
CA ALA A 62 9.68 -9.17 -15.37
C ALA A 62 9.61 -10.40 -16.27
N GLU A 63 10.21 -11.51 -15.81
CA GLU A 63 10.31 -12.78 -16.52
C GLU A 63 9.81 -13.95 -15.66
N PRO A 64 8.47 -14.06 -15.43
CA PRO A 64 7.93 -15.18 -14.67
C PRO A 64 8.13 -16.48 -15.44
N LYS A 65 8.72 -17.50 -14.78
CA LYS A 65 8.99 -18.79 -15.42
C LYS A 65 7.72 -19.66 -15.58
N ASN A 66 6.75 -19.48 -14.69
CA ASN A 66 5.47 -20.16 -14.66
C ASN A 66 4.48 -19.39 -13.76
N ASP A 67 3.22 -19.84 -13.76
CA ASP A 67 2.16 -19.26 -12.93
C ASP A 67 2.40 -19.48 -11.42
N ASP A 68 3.06 -20.58 -11.03
CA ASP A 68 3.40 -20.88 -9.63
C ASP A 68 4.24 -19.76 -9.00
N ILE A 69 5.22 -19.20 -9.74
CA ILE A 69 6.02 -18.06 -9.28
C ILE A 69 5.15 -16.82 -9.04
N LEU A 70 4.13 -16.59 -9.87
CA LEU A 70 3.22 -15.45 -9.67
C LEU A 70 2.36 -15.64 -8.41
N GLU A 71 1.97 -16.87 -8.08
CA GLU A 71 1.27 -17.19 -6.82
C GLU A 71 2.18 -17.06 -5.59
N GLU A 72 3.45 -17.48 -5.69
CA GLU A 72 4.44 -17.28 -4.64
C GLU A 72 4.66 -15.79 -4.36
N ILE A 73 4.80 -14.97 -5.40
CA ILE A 73 4.94 -13.51 -5.27
C ILE A 73 3.68 -12.89 -4.65
N GLU A 74 2.49 -13.32 -5.07
CA GLU A 74 1.23 -12.83 -4.48
C GLU A 74 1.20 -13.09 -2.97
N THR A 75 1.56 -14.31 -2.58
CA THR A 75 1.59 -14.73 -1.18
C THR A 75 2.62 -13.91 -0.40
N LEU A 76 3.81 -13.71 -0.95
CA LEU A 76 4.87 -12.91 -0.33
C LEU A 76 4.42 -11.45 -0.13
N ILE A 77 3.88 -10.81 -1.16
CA ILE A 77 3.38 -9.43 -1.08
C ILE A 77 2.32 -9.31 0.01
N LYS A 78 1.38 -10.26 0.06
CA LYS A 78 0.32 -10.27 1.08
C LYS A 78 0.86 -10.37 2.50
N VAL A 79 1.80 -11.28 2.75
CA VAL A 79 2.45 -11.42 4.06
C VAL A 79 3.15 -10.12 4.45
N LYS A 80 3.89 -9.50 3.53
CA LYS A 80 4.60 -8.24 3.78
C LYS A 80 3.65 -7.06 4.04
N GLN A 81 2.54 -6.97 3.32
CA GLN A 81 1.52 -5.95 3.58
C GLN A 81 0.87 -6.14 4.96
N ASP A 82 0.61 -7.39 5.38
CA ASP A 82 0.05 -7.70 6.71
C ASP A 82 1.05 -7.35 7.84
N GLU A 83 2.34 -7.62 7.64
CA GLU A 83 3.42 -7.23 8.57
C GLU A 83 3.53 -5.72 8.69
N LEU A 84 3.66 -5.00 7.56
CA LEU A 84 3.71 -3.54 7.53
C LEU A 84 2.45 -2.91 8.14
N THR A 85 1.28 -3.51 7.93
CA THR A 85 0.03 -3.02 8.54
C THR A 85 0.12 -3.05 10.08
N LYS A 86 0.70 -4.11 10.66
CA LYS A 86 0.90 -4.20 12.11
C LYS A 86 1.91 -3.15 12.59
N GLU A 87 3.03 -3.01 11.88
CA GLU A 87 4.07 -2.03 12.23
C GLU A 87 3.55 -0.58 12.16
N VAL A 88 2.82 -0.24 11.10
CA VAL A 88 2.16 1.07 10.94
C VAL A 88 1.17 1.30 12.09
N THR A 89 0.37 0.28 12.44
CA THR A 89 -0.57 0.38 13.57
C THR A 89 0.17 0.68 14.87
N SER A 90 1.24 -0.07 15.17
CA SER A 90 2.06 0.17 16.36
C SER A 90 2.82 1.50 16.34
N ALA A 91 3.15 2.05 15.17
CA ALA A 91 3.71 3.40 15.06
C ALA A 91 2.67 4.46 15.43
N PHE A 92 1.44 4.35 14.91
CA PHE A 92 0.33 5.24 15.29
C PHE A 92 -0.06 5.12 16.77
N GLU A 93 -0.09 3.91 17.34
CA GLU A 93 -0.37 3.71 18.77
C GLU A 93 0.66 4.38 19.70
N ARG A 94 1.87 4.63 19.20
CA ARG A 94 2.95 5.31 19.93
C ARG A 94 3.07 6.79 19.57
N ASP A 95 2.13 7.32 18.78
CA ASP A 95 2.17 8.67 18.21
C ASP A 95 3.45 8.97 17.39
N ASP A 96 4.13 7.93 16.90
CA ASP A 96 5.35 8.07 16.07
C ASP A 96 4.97 8.24 14.59
N LEU A 97 4.58 9.47 14.25
CA LEU A 97 4.10 9.81 12.91
C LEU A 97 5.22 9.77 11.85
N GLN A 98 6.48 9.95 12.26
CA GLN A 98 7.60 9.88 11.33
C GLN A 98 7.89 8.43 10.94
N GLU A 99 7.87 7.51 11.91
CA GLU A 99 7.98 6.09 11.62
C GLU A 99 6.80 5.59 10.80
N ALA A 100 5.57 6.00 11.15
CA ALA A 100 4.38 5.67 10.37
C ALA A 100 4.52 6.15 8.91
N LYS A 101 5.09 7.34 8.67
CA LYS A 101 5.36 7.87 7.31
C LYS A 101 6.32 6.98 6.53
N LYS A 102 7.43 6.56 7.15
CA LYS A 102 8.42 5.67 6.52
C LYS A 102 7.83 4.31 6.17
N LEU A 103 7.09 3.71 7.10
CA LEU A 103 6.44 2.42 6.91
C LEU A 103 5.35 2.49 5.84
N LEU A 104 4.56 3.57 5.80
CA LEU A 104 3.58 3.80 4.73
C LEU A 104 4.25 3.97 3.37
N ALA A 105 5.41 4.62 3.30
CA ALA A 105 6.20 4.67 2.07
C ALA A 105 6.67 3.27 1.63
N LYS A 106 7.13 2.40 2.54
CA LYS A 106 7.42 0.98 2.23
C LYS A 106 6.17 0.25 1.71
N MET A 107 5.01 0.46 2.33
CA MET A 107 3.74 -0.14 1.88
C MET A 107 3.35 0.30 0.46
N LYS A 108 3.65 1.55 0.04
CA LYS A 108 3.40 2.00 -1.34
C LYS A 108 4.19 1.18 -2.36
N TYR A 109 5.44 0.80 -2.08
CA TYR A 109 6.21 -0.06 -2.99
C TYR A 109 5.54 -1.43 -3.17
N PHE A 110 5.08 -2.05 -2.08
CA PHE A 110 4.38 -3.34 -2.15
C PHE A 110 3.03 -3.22 -2.87
N ALA A 111 2.30 -2.12 -2.70
CA ALA A 111 1.08 -1.87 -3.47
C ALA A 111 1.37 -1.75 -4.98
N ASN A 112 2.43 -1.04 -5.35
CA ASN A 112 2.85 -0.96 -6.75
C ASN A 112 3.26 -2.33 -7.33
N LEU A 113 3.92 -3.18 -6.53
CA LEU A 113 4.25 -4.54 -6.93
C LEU A 113 3.00 -5.41 -7.11
N GLU A 114 2.00 -5.25 -6.25
CA GLU A 114 0.72 -5.94 -6.35
C GLU A 114 -0.02 -5.56 -7.65
N ASP A 115 -0.01 -4.28 -8.03
CA ASP A 115 -0.61 -3.81 -9.27
C ASP A 115 0.11 -4.38 -10.50
N LYS A 116 1.45 -4.38 -10.50
CA LYS A 116 2.25 -5.04 -11.56
C LYS A 116 1.94 -6.53 -11.67
N LEU A 117 1.76 -7.21 -10.53
CA LEU A 117 1.41 -8.62 -10.50
C LEU A 117 0.02 -8.86 -11.10
N LYS A 118 -0.97 -8.03 -10.77
CA LYS A 118 -2.31 -8.09 -11.37
C LYS A 118 -2.26 -7.93 -12.88
N ASP A 119 -1.51 -6.95 -13.37
CA ASP A 119 -1.32 -6.72 -14.81
C ASP A 119 -0.72 -7.94 -15.52
N LYS A 120 0.18 -8.69 -14.85
CA LYS A 120 0.75 -9.93 -15.39
C LYS A 120 -0.21 -11.11 -15.38
N LYS A 121 -1.14 -11.17 -14.42
CA LYS A 121 -2.15 -12.24 -14.33
C LYS A 121 -3.35 -12.03 -15.25
N ILE A 122 -3.61 -10.80 -15.71
CA ILE A 122 -4.66 -10.54 -16.70
C ILE A 122 -4.12 -10.95 -18.07
N PRO A 123 -4.70 -11.96 -18.74
CA PRO A 123 -4.24 -12.34 -20.08
C PRO A 123 -4.50 -11.18 -21.06
N SER A 124 -3.47 -10.79 -21.82
CA SER A 124 -3.62 -9.99 -23.05
C SER A 124 -4.40 -10.74 -24.11
#